data_AF-A0A1I3MBC9-F1
#
_entry.id   AF-A0A1I3MBC9-F1
#
_cell.length_a   1.000
_cell.length_b   1.000
_cell.length_c   1.000
_cell.angle_alpha   90.00
_cell.angle_beta   90.00
_cell.angle_gamma   90.00
#
_symmetry.space_group_name_H-M   'P 1'
#
loop_
_entity.id
_entity.type
_entity.pdbx_description
1 polymer ?
#
loop_
_entity_poly.entity_id
_entity_poly.type
_entity_poly.pdbx_seq_one_letter_code
_entity_poly.pdbx_strand_id
1 'polypeptide(L)'
;MIQFEQSLKLGIIQTTVHSENAWNGTLHMAPVEERAVIAQIQHQLASLAQQSTRPQIVLLPELTVPTGFLPSLRVIAAQMNAVIIAGMDFNIASRKAKIARNRAAVVIPNAWGTDKVSSRATVRYVGKTYAAWREKEHLKAHGYTFQSIPEVWVFNAGSLGKFAVAVCYDFLDLERVAMYRLGIQHLFILAYNTDLPTFDHAAEALSRMIFCNVVVCNTGSHGGSLAVSPYSGVGKRVIYRHIGSPLSTGQTVALPVADLILAQTNSWPSGRDREFKSLPPGAEIVHQLTPHTTDI
;
A
#
# COMPACT_ATOMS: atom_id res chain seq x y z
N MET A 1 23.20 15.14 -7.99
CA MET A 1 21.77 15.44 -7.73
C MET A 1 20.95 14.31 -8.32
N ILE A 2 20.01 13.73 -7.58
CA ILE A 2 19.11 12.69 -8.12
C ILE A 2 18.13 13.38 -9.06
N GLN A 3 18.00 12.90 -10.29
CA GLN A 3 16.95 13.32 -11.21
C GLN A 3 15.70 12.48 -10.92
N PHE A 4 14.63 13.14 -10.45
CA PHE A 4 13.36 12.47 -10.17
C PHE A 4 12.59 12.17 -11.45
N GLU A 5 11.90 11.04 -11.47
CA GLU A 5 10.99 10.70 -12.56
C GLU A 5 9.75 11.58 -12.53
N GLN A 6 9.09 11.75 -13.68
CA GLN A 6 7.86 12.54 -13.74
C GLN A 6 6.71 11.87 -13.00
N SER A 7 6.62 10.54 -13.11
CA SER A 7 5.54 9.77 -12.48
C SER A 7 5.98 8.37 -12.06
N LEU A 8 5.45 7.89 -10.94
CA LEU A 8 5.46 6.49 -10.55
C LEU A 8 4.29 5.75 -11.23
N LYS A 9 4.59 4.67 -11.95
CA LYS A 9 3.61 3.70 -12.48
C LYS A 9 3.28 2.69 -11.39
N LEU A 10 2.07 2.77 -10.85
CA LEU A 10 1.59 1.94 -9.76
C LEU A 10 0.53 0.96 -10.29
N GLY A 11 0.74 -0.34 -10.06
CA GLY A 11 -0.28 -1.36 -10.26
C GLY A 11 -1.16 -1.47 -9.01
N ILE A 12 -2.47 -1.41 -9.18
CA ILE A 12 -3.46 -1.60 -8.11
C ILE A 12 -4.24 -2.86 -8.47
N ILE A 13 -4.09 -3.91 -7.66
CA ILE A 13 -4.83 -5.17 -7.83
C ILE A 13 -5.88 -5.27 -6.73
N GLN A 14 -7.12 -5.54 -7.13
CA GLN A 14 -8.24 -5.75 -6.22
C GLN A 14 -8.67 -7.20 -6.35
N THR A 15 -8.18 -8.06 -5.49
CA THR A 15 -8.62 -9.46 -5.41
C THR A 15 -9.92 -9.57 -4.63
N THR A 16 -10.73 -10.57 -4.98
CA THR A 16 -11.92 -10.94 -4.22
C THR A 16 -11.56 -12.05 -3.24
N VAL A 17 -11.72 -11.78 -1.95
CA VAL A 17 -11.58 -12.75 -0.86
C VAL A 17 -12.85 -12.67 -0.03
N HIS A 18 -13.55 -13.79 0.11
CA HIS A 18 -14.81 -13.87 0.86
C HIS A 18 -14.51 -14.23 2.32
N SER A 19 -14.66 -13.27 3.24
CA SER A 19 -14.27 -13.44 4.64
C SER A 19 -14.91 -14.65 5.32
N GLU A 20 -16.18 -14.90 5.00
CA GLU A 20 -17.04 -15.98 5.45
C GLU A 20 -16.58 -17.36 5.00
N ASN A 21 -15.82 -17.44 3.90
CA ASN A 21 -15.23 -18.68 3.40
C ASN A 21 -13.77 -18.81 3.82
N ALA A 22 -13.04 -17.70 3.79
CA ALA A 22 -11.60 -17.66 4.02
C ALA A 22 -11.26 -18.07 5.44
N TRP A 23 -11.93 -17.52 6.44
CA TRP A 23 -11.58 -17.74 7.86
C TRP A 23 -12.69 -18.43 8.64
N ASN A 24 -13.41 -19.36 8.02
CA ASN A 24 -14.45 -20.12 8.70
C ASN A 24 -13.85 -21.18 9.63
N GLY A 25 -13.90 -20.94 10.95
CA GLY A 25 -13.39 -21.87 11.96
C GLY A 25 -11.87 -21.94 12.07
N THR A 26 -11.14 -21.07 11.37
CA THR A 26 -9.68 -21.02 11.33
C THR A 26 -9.19 -19.60 11.06
N LEU A 27 -8.01 -19.24 11.57
CA LEU A 27 -7.32 -17.98 11.24
C LEU A 27 -6.49 -18.05 9.95
N HIS A 28 -6.28 -19.24 9.40
CA HIS A 28 -5.68 -19.43 8.09
C HIS A 28 -6.75 -19.47 7.02
N MET A 29 -6.45 -18.84 5.89
CA MET A 29 -7.31 -18.87 4.71
C MET A 29 -7.59 -20.32 4.28
N ALA A 30 -8.86 -20.63 4.04
CA ALA A 30 -9.29 -21.95 3.64
C ALA A 30 -8.69 -22.34 2.27
N PRO A 31 -8.29 -23.60 2.03
CA PRO A 31 -7.59 -24.01 0.81
C PRO A 31 -8.34 -23.74 -0.51
N VAL A 32 -9.66 -23.63 -0.48
CA VAL A 32 -10.48 -23.28 -1.66
C VAL A 32 -10.30 -21.80 -1.99
N GLU A 33 -10.42 -20.92 -1.00
CA GLU A 33 -10.21 -19.48 -1.14
C GLU A 33 -8.74 -19.16 -1.46
N GLU A 34 -7.78 -19.86 -0.85
CA GLU A 34 -6.36 -19.71 -1.19
C GLU A 34 -6.11 -19.95 -2.68
N ARG A 35 -6.64 -21.05 -3.24
CA ARG A 35 -6.48 -21.36 -4.67
C ARG A 35 -7.13 -20.31 -5.56
N ALA A 36 -8.34 -19.86 -5.19
CA ALA A 36 -9.07 -18.84 -5.95
C ALA A 36 -8.32 -17.50 -5.96
N VAL A 37 -7.86 -17.03 -4.78
CA VAL A 37 -7.14 -15.75 -4.68
C VAL A 37 -5.78 -15.83 -5.35
N ILE A 38 -5.05 -16.94 -5.23
CA ILE A 38 -3.76 -17.14 -5.92
C ILE A 38 -3.94 -17.06 -7.43
N ALA A 39 -4.97 -17.72 -7.98
CA ALA A 39 -5.25 -17.64 -9.41
C ALA A 39 -5.55 -16.21 -9.87
N GLN A 40 -6.32 -15.44 -9.08
CA GLN A 40 -6.57 -14.03 -9.35
C GLN A 40 -5.28 -13.19 -9.31
N ILE A 41 -4.46 -13.36 -8.27
CA ILE A 41 -3.18 -12.64 -8.14
C ILE A 41 -2.29 -12.92 -9.34
N GLN A 42 -2.12 -14.19 -9.71
CA GLN A 42 -1.29 -14.59 -10.84
C GLN A 42 -1.83 -14.02 -12.16
N HIS A 43 -3.14 -14.10 -12.38
CA HIS A 43 -3.77 -13.56 -13.58
C HIS A 43 -3.56 -12.04 -13.71
N GLN A 44 -3.81 -11.29 -12.63
CA GLN A 44 -3.66 -9.83 -12.65
C GLN A 44 -2.19 -9.41 -12.78
N LEU A 45 -1.26 -10.06 -12.07
CA LEU A 45 0.18 -9.78 -12.22
C LEU A 45 0.67 -10.08 -13.63
N ALA A 46 0.25 -11.20 -14.22
CA ALA A 46 0.58 -11.54 -15.60
C ALA A 46 0.02 -10.53 -16.61
N SER A 47 -1.20 -10.02 -16.38
CA SER A 47 -1.79 -8.96 -17.20
C SER A 47 -0.98 -7.65 -17.09
N LEU A 48 -0.66 -7.21 -15.87
CA LEU A 48 0.15 -6.00 -15.64
C LEU A 48 1.55 -6.11 -16.26
N ALA A 49 2.18 -7.28 -16.23
CA ALA A 49 3.50 -7.51 -16.83
C ALA A 49 3.50 -7.39 -18.37
N GLN A 50 2.36 -7.63 -19.01
CA GLN A 50 2.20 -7.55 -20.48
C GLN A 50 1.82 -6.15 -20.96
N GLN A 51 1.47 -5.23 -20.06
CA GLN A 51 1.15 -3.86 -20.43
C GLN A 51 2.36 -3.12 -21.01
N SER A 52 2.11 -2.21 -21.96
CA SER A 52 3.15 -1.33 -22.51
C SER A 52 3.77 -0.44 -21.43
N THR A 53 2.96 0.01 -20.48
CA THR A 53 3.40 0.73 -19.28
C THR A 53 3.39 -0.23 -18.10
N ARG A 54 4.54 -0.85 -17.82
CA ARG A 54 4.67 -1.77 -16.69
C ARG A 54 4.75 -0.99 -15.37
N PRO A 55 4.08 -1.47 -14.30
CA PRO A 55 4.18 -0.85 -12.99
C PRO A 55 5.55 -1.08 -12.36
N GLN A 56 6.11 -0.07 -11.68
CA GLN A 56 7.33 -0.21 -10.87
C GLN A 56 7.03 -0.68 -9.44
N ILE A 57 5.80 -0.43 -8.96
CA ILE A 57 5.27 -0.92 -7.68
C ILE A 57 3.87 -1.50 -7.93
N VAL A 58 3.52 -2.60 -7.27
CA VAL A 58 2.18 -3.21 -7.31
C VAL A 58 1.63 -3.36 -5.90
N LEU A 59 0.37 -2.98 -5.69
CA LEU A 59 -0.35 -3.14 -4.43
C LEU A 59 -1.33 -4.31 -4.51
N LEU A 60 -1.36 -5.11 -3.46
CA LEU A 60 -2.37 -6.14 -3.19
C LEU A 60 -3.06 -5.83 -1.86
N PRO A 61 -4.39 -6.05 -1.74
CA PRO A 61 -5.15 -5.60 -0.58
C PRO A 61 -4.75 -6.31 0.71
N GLU A 62 -5.33 -5.84 1.82
CA GLU A 62 -5.17 -6.48 3.13
C GLU A 62 -5.72 -7.93 3.10
N LEU A 63 -5.15 -8.82 3.94
CA LEU A 63 -5.62 -10.20 4.14
C LEU A 63 -5.85 -10.99 2.83
N THR A 64 -5.01 -10.74 1.83
CA THR A 64 -5.18 -11.27 0.48
C THR A 64 -4.22 -12.40 0.17
N VAL A 65 -2.96 -12.29 0.60
CA VAL A 65 -1.90 -13.22 0.18
C VAL A 65 -1.73 -14.32 1.22
N PRO A 66 -2.00 -15.60 0.85
CA PRO A 66 -1.70 -16.73 1.73
C PRO A 66 -0.22 -16.79 2.09
N THR A 67 0.09 -17.15 3.34
CA THR A 67 1.50 -17.19 3.79
C THR A 67 2.34 -18.16 2.95
N GLY A 68 1.76 -19.28 2.53
CA GLY A 68 2.43 -20.28 1.67
C GLY A 68 2.75 -19.81 0.26
N PHE A 69 2.10 -18.75 -0.24
CA PHE A 69 2.32 -18.21 -1.58
C PHE A 69 3.43 -17.14 -1.64
N LEU A 70 3.87 -16.62 -0.50
CA LEU A 70 4.91 -15.58 -0.44
C LEU A 70 6.22 -15.96 -1.18
N PRO A 71 6.73 -17.21 -1.11
CA PRO A 71 7.91 -17.60 -1.89
C PRO A 71 7.71 -17.44 -3.40
N SER A 72 6.56 -17.83 -3.93
CA SER A 72 6.21 -17.62 -5.34
C SER A 72 6.06 -16.15 -5.68
N LEU A 73 5.43 -15.36 -4.79
CA LEU A 73 5.30 -13.91 -4.97
C LEU A 73 6.67 -13.22 -5.06
N ARG A 74 7.68 -13.68 -4.31
CA ARG A 74 9.07 -13.20 -4.42
C ARG A 74 9.69 -13.47 -5.78
N VAL A 75 9.44 -14.65 -6.34
CA VAL A 75 9.91 -15.00 -7.69
C VAL A 75 9.23 -14.11 -8.73
N ILE A 76 7.92 -13.92 -8.62
CA ILE A 76 7.15 -13.05 -9.54
C ILE A 76 7.64 -11.60 -9.46
N ALA A 77 7.83 -11.05 -8.25
CA ALA A 77 8.38 -9.71 -8.05
C ALA A 77 9.75 -9.53 -8.72
N ALA A 78 10.64 -10.51 -8.56
CA ALA A 78 11.96 -10.50 -9.19
C ALA A 78 11.86 -10.54 -10.73
N GLN A 79 11.02 -11.43 -11.27
CA GLN A 79 10.82 -11.54 -12.73
C GLN A 79 10.21 -10.28 -13.35
N MET A 80 9.26 -9.64 -12.66
CA MET A 80 8.65 -8.39 -13.09
C MET A 80 9.57 -7.18 -12.88
N ASN A 81 10.65 -7.33 -12.09
CA ASN A 81 11.47 -6.25 -11.55
C ASN A 81 10.64 -5.11 -10.93
N ALA A 82 9.55 -5.47 -10.24
CA ALA A 82 8.64 -4.54 -9.59
C ALA A 82 8.54 -4.84 -8.10
N VAL A 83 8.45 -3.81 -7.26
CA VAL A 83 8.16 -3.99 -5.84
C VAL A 83 6.70 -4.43 -5.69
N ILE A 84 6.46 -5.51 -4.95
CA ILE A 84 5.10 -5.95 -4.63
C ILE A 84 4.85 -5.68 -3.14
N ILE A 85 3.81 -4.91 -2.85
CA ILE A 85 3.35 -4.58 -1.51
C ILE A 85 2.02 -5.30 -1.28
N ALA A 86 2.01 -6.28 -0.38
CA ALA A 86 0.89 -7.19 -0.26
C ALA A 86 0.42 -7.41 1.18
N GLY A 87 -0.88 -7.31 1.41
CA GLY A 87 -1.48 -7.70 2.67
C GLY A 87 -1.47 -9.22 2.83
N MET A 88 -0.80 -9.70 3.88
CA MET A 88 -0.70 -11.12 4.16
C MET A 88 -1.95 -11.61 4.90
N ASP A 89 -2.25 -12.89 4.75
CA ASP A 89 -3.14 -13.63 5.65
C ASP A 89 -2.68 -13.51 7.11
N PHE A 90 -3.58 -13.78 8.08
CA PHE A 90 -3.24 -13.72 9.49
C PHE A 90 -2.03 -14.60 9.80
N ASN A 91 -1.06 -14.02 10.49
CA ASN A 91 0.12 -14.73 10.93
C ASN A 91 -0.04 -15.15 12.39
N ILE A 92 -0.06 -16.45 12.64
CA ILE A 92 -0.01 -16.99 13.99
C ILE A 92 1.42 -16.85 14.54
N ALA A 93 1.64 -15.85 15.39
CA ALA A 93 2.93 -15.59 16.02
C ALA A 93 3.25 -16.63 17.10
N SER A 94 2.25 -17.12 17.83
CA SER A 94 2.40 -18.21 18.80
C SER A 94 1.11 -19.02 18.94
N ARG A 95 1.16 -20.33 18.65
CA ARG A 95 0.02 -21.23 18.88
C ARG A 95 -0.21 -21.51 20.37
N LYS A 96 0.87 -21.57 21.16
CA LYS A 96 0.82 -21.83 22.61
C LYS A 96 0.22 -20.64 23.36
N ALA A 97 0.73 -19.44 23.08
CA ALA A 97 0.23 -18.20 23.71
C ALA A 97 -1.01 -17.63 23.01
N LYS A 98 -1.49 -18.28 21.93
CA LYS A 98 -2.63 -17.86 21.13
C LYS A 98 -2.53 -16.40 20.66
N ILE A 99 -1.39 -16.08 20.03
CA ILE A 99 -1.10 -14.74 19.51
C ILE A 99 -1.14 -14.77 17.99
N ALA A 100 -1.89 -13.83 17.41
CA ALA A 100 -1.96 -13.61 15.97
C ALA A 100 -1.68 -12.14 15.63
N ARG A 101 -1.21 -11.89 14.41
CA ARG A 101 -0.90 -10.55 13.89
C ARG A 101 -1.28 -10.43 12.43
N ASN A 102 -1.55 -9.20 12.00
CA ASN A 102 -1.82 -8.84 10.61
C ASN A 102 -0.67 -7.95 10.11
N ARG A 103 -0.15 -8.22 8.91
CA ARG A 103 1.04 -7.55 8.37
C ARG A 103 0.96 -7.46 6.85
N ALA A 104 1.55 -6.41 6.29
CA ALA A 104 1.89 -6.34 4.88
C ALA A 104 3.33 -6.86 4.65
N ALA A 105 3.57 -7.48 3.51
CA ALA A 105 4.89 -7.79 2.98
C ALA A 105 5.26 -6.79 1.87
N VAL A 106 6.40 -6.13 2.02
CA VAL A 106 7.05 -5.31 0.99
C VAL A 106 8.16 -6.16 0.38
N VAL A 107 7.90 -6.67 -0.83
CA VAL A 107 8.76 -7.57 -1.58
C VAL A 107 9.57 -6.75 -2.59
N ILE A 108 10.88 -6.66 -2.38
CA ILE A 108 11.78 -5.74 -3.10
C ILE A 108 12.77 -6.56 -3.94
N PRO A 109 12.70 -6.49 -5.29
CA PRO A 109 13.69 -7.11 -6.17
C PRO A 109 15.10 -6.56 -5.96
N ASN A 110 16.12 -7.40 -6.06
CA ASN A 110 17.51 -7.02 -5.77
C ASN A 110 18.13 -6.08 -6.82
N ALA A 111 17.56 -6.01 -8.03
CA ALA A 111 17.97 -5.11 -9.10
C ALA A 111 16.88 -4.08 -9.45
N TRP A 112 15.97 -3.81 -8.50
CA TRP A 112 14.89 -2.83 -8.70
C TRP A 112 15.44 -1.45 -9.05
N GLY A 113 14.83 -0.80 -10.05
CA GLY A 113 15.27 0.51 -10.56
C GLY A 113 16.54 0.46 -11.42
N THR A 114 16.98 -0.73 -11.82
CA THR A 114 18.12 -0.91 -12.75
C THR A 114 17.72 -1.75 -13.95
N ASP A 115 18.49 -1.66 -15.03
CA ASP A 115 18.31 -2.48 -16.25
C ASP A 115 18.75 -3.95 -16.07
N LYS A 116 19.27 -4.31 -14.89
CA LYS A 116 19.73 -5.68 -14.62
C LYS A 116 18.55 -6.59 -14.32
N VAL A 117 18.71 -7.86 -14.66
CA VAL A 117 17.74 -8.89 -14.31
C VAL A 117 17.80 -9.15 -12.81
N SER A 118 16.66 -8.99 -12.13
CA SER A 118 16.50 -9.39 -10.74
C SER A 118 16.43 -10.91 -10.63
N SER A 119 17.24 -11.49 -9.74
CA SER A 119 17.26 -12.96 -9.48
C SER A 119 16.71 -13.33 -8.11
N ARG A 120 16.55 -12.35 -7.22
CA ARG A 120 16.07 -12.52 -5.86
C ARG A 120 15.22 -11.31 -5.44
N ALA A 121 14.40 -11.51 -4.42
CA ALA A 121 13.70 -10.42 -3.76
C ALA A 121 13.84 -10.54 -2.24
N THR A 122 14.06 -9.40 -1.58
CA THR A 122 14.08 -9.25 -0.12
C THR A 122 12.66 -8.94 0.36
N VAL A 123 12.29 -9.41 1.55
CA VAL A 123 11.00 -9.10 2.18
C VAL A 123 11.21 -8.25 3.41
N ARG A 124 10.43 -7.19 3.53
CA ARG A 124 10.23 -6.43 4.77
C ARG A 124 8.76 -6.50 5.17
N TYR A 125 8.49 -6.59 6.47
CA TYR A 125 7.13 -6.60 6.97
C TYR A 125 6.78 -5.23 7.54
N VAL A 126 5.60 -4.73 7.21
CA VAL A 126 4.97 -3.60 7.88
C VAL A 126 3.81 -4.16 8.68
N GLY A 127 3.87 -4.04 10.00
CA GLY A 127 2.87 -4.61 10.88
C GLY A 127 1.67 -3.70 11.08
N LYS A 128 0.51 -4.32 11.32
CA LYS A 128 -0.68 -3.61 11.74
C LYS A 128 -0.60 -3.30 13.24
N THR A 129 -0.86 -2.07 13.62
CA THR A 129 -0.79 -1.62 15.01
C THR A 129 -2.15 -1.73 15.69
N TYR A 130 -3.21 -1.35 14.99
CA TYR A 130 -4.57 -1.35 15.54
C TYR A 130 -5.45 -2.31 14.76
N ALA A 131 -5.85 -3.42 15.39
CA ALA A 131 -6.90 -4.27 14.83
C ALA A 131 -8.22 -3.51 14.75
N ALA A 132 -8.90 -3.63 13.62
CA ALA A 132 -10.29 -3.20 13.46
C ALA A 132 -11.19 -4.03 14.39
N TRP A 133 -12.37 -3.50 14.69
CA TRP A 133 -13.30 -4.13 15.62
C TRP A 133 -13.67 -5.58 15.18
N ARG A 134 -13.95 -5.80 13.88
CA ARG A 134 -14.26 -7.13 13.33
C ARG A 134 -13.09 -8.11 13.48
N GLU A 135 -11.86 -7.66 13.29
CA GLU A 135 -10.68 -8.51 13.50
C GLU A 135 -10.54 -8.92 14.96
N LYS A 136 -10.77 -7.98 15.90
CA LYS A 136 -10.74 -8.29 17.34
C LYS A 136 -11.78 -9.34 17.72
N GLU A 137 -13.01 -9.20 17.22
CA GLU A 137 -14.07 -10.19 17.44
C GLU A 137 -13.72 -11.55 16.83
N HIS A 138 -13.24 -11.56 15.60
CA HIS A 138 -12.84 -12.77 14.90
C HIS A 138 -11.71 -13.52 15.62
N LEU A 139 -10.67 -12.81 16.05
CA LEU A 139 -9.57 -13.39 16.82
C LEU A 139 -10.06 -13.94 18.16
N LYS A 140 -10.88 -13.18 18.88
CA LYS A 140 -11.47 -13.60 20.17
C LYS A 140 -12.31 -14.86 20.02
N ALA A 141 -13.14 -14.97 18.97
CA ALA A 141 -13.96 -16.15 18.70
C ALA A 141 -13.12 -17.43 18.49
N HIS A 142 -11.88 -17.29 18.01
CA HIS A 142 -10.95 -18.40 17.82
C HIS A 142 -9.97 -18.57 19.01
N GLY A 143 -10.15 -17.81 20.09
CA GLY A 143 -9.32 -17.86 21.29
C GLY A 143 -7.94 -17.22 21.13
N TYR A 144 -7.76 -16.31 20.16
CA TYR A 144 -6.52 -15.59 19.90
C TYR A 144 -6.58 -14.12 20.35
N THR A 145 -5.43 -13.59 20.73
CA THR A 145 -5.22 -12.16 21.00
C THR A 145 -4.42 -11.53 19.86
N PHE A 146 -4.80 -10.32 19.48
CA PHE A 146 -4.08 -9.53 18.48
C PHE A 146 -2.77 -8.97 19.07
N GLN A 147 -1.66 -9.18 18.37
CA GLN A 147 -0.39 -8.51 18.67
C GLN A 147 -0.27 -7.23 17.85
N SER A 148 -0.23 -6.09 18.56
CA SER A 148 0.07 -4.78 17.98
C SER A 148 1.53 -4.69 17.55
N ILE A 149 1.76 -4.08 16.39
CA ILE A 149 3.08 -3.84 15.83
C ILE A 149 3.17 -2.34 15.47
N PRO A 150 3.73 -1.49 16.35
CA PRO A 150 3.69 -0.04 16.21
C PRO A 150 4.79 0.54 15.30
N GLU A 151 5.57 -0.29 14.63
CA GLU A 151 6.68 0.21 13.81
C GLU A 151 6.19 0.97 12.56
N VAL A 152 6.82 2.11 12.32
CA VAL A 152 6.59 2.99 11.17
C VAL A 152 7.76 2.87 10.20
N TRP A 153 7.46 2.70 8.91
CA TRP A 153 8.47 2.52 7.86
C TRP A 153 8.35 3.58 6.78
N VAL A 154 9.49 4.16 6.40
CA VAL A 154 9.64 4.97 5.20
C VAL A 154 10.65 4.29 4.27
N PHE A 155 10.19 3.92 3.09
CA PHE A 155 10.99 3.29 2.06
C PHE A 155 11.48 4.34 1.07
N ASN A 156 12.75 4.30 0.70
CA ASN A 156 13.34 5.18 -0.30
C ASN A 156 13.35 4.46 -1.67
N ALA A 157 12.57 4.97 -2.63
CA ALA A 157 12.48 4.45 -4.00
C ALA A 157 13.35 5.22 -5.00
N GLY A 158 14.38 5.95 -4.54
CA GLY A 158 15.30 6.68 -5.41
C GLY A 158 14.59 7.79 -6.21
N SER A 159 14.67 7.71 -7.54
CA SER A 159 14.05 8.68 -8.47
C SER A 159 12.52 8.69 -8.41
N LEU A 160 11.88 7.68 -7.81
CA LEU A 160 10.43 7.58 -7.66
C LEU A 160 9.91 8.24 -6.36
N GLY A 161 10.81 8.77 -5.53
CA GLY A 161 10.49 9.38 -4.24
C GLY A 161 10.46 8.38 -3.08
N LYS A 162 9.95 8.81 -1.93
CA LYS A 162 9.78 7.99 -0.73
C LYS A 162 8.34 7.54 -0.60
N PHE A 163 8.12 6.36 -0.04
CA PHE A 163 6.78 5.86 0.24
C PHE A 163 6.67 5.25 1.64
N ALA A 164 5.45 5.22 2.14
CA ALA A 164 5.08 4.52 3.36
C ALA A 164 3.90 3.59 3.09
N VAL A 165 3.71 2.59 3.97
CA VAL A 165 2.61 1.63 3.88
C VAL A 165 1.83 1.64 5.19
N ALA A 166 0.50 1.68 5.11
CA ALA A 166 -0.40 1.51 6.24
C ALA A 166 -1.37 0.36 5.97
N VAL A 167 -1.74 -0.37 7.02
CA VAL A 167 -2.64 -1.52 6.92
C VAL A 167 -4.02 -1.13 7.44
N CYS A 168 -4.93 -0.86 6.50
CA CYS A 168 -6.35 -0.63 6.72
C CYS A 168 -6.62 0.40 7.83
N TYR A 169 -7.10 -0.03 9.00
CA TYR A 169 -7.51 0.84 10.10
C TYR A 169 -6.39 1.76 10.62
N ASP A 170 -5.13 1.33 10.48
CA ASP A 170 -3.95 2.16 10.79
C ASP A 170 -3.87 3.45 9.95
N PHE A 171 -4.60 3.53 8.84
CA PHE A 171 -4.70 4.75 8.04
C PHE A 171 -5.36 5.91 8.79
N LEU A 172 -6.24 5.61 9.73
CA LEU A 172 -6.97 6.61 10.52
C LEU A 172 -6.22 7.02 11.80
N ASP A 173 -5.02 6.49 12.02
CA ASP A 173 -4.14 6.86 13.13
C ASP A 173 -3.45 8.20 12.85
N LEU A 174 -3.97 9.26 13.49
CA LEU A 174 -3.51 10.64 13.30
C LEU A 174 -2.02 10.83 13.60
N GLU A 175 -1.49 10.18 14.64
CA GLU A 175 -0.10 10.32 15.06
C GLU A 175 0.83 9.73 14.00
N ARG A 176 0.50 8.53 13.50
CA ARG A 176 1.24 7.90 12.41
C ARG A 176 1.21 8.71 11.12
N VAL A 177 0.05 9.21 10.71
CA VAL A 177 -0.01 9.98 9.45
C VAL A 177 0.71 11.31 9.57
N ALA A 178 0.72 11.93 10.76
CA ALA A 178 1.49 13.15 11.02
C ALA A 178 2.99 12.95 10.86
N MET A 179 3.51 11.78 11.25
CA MET A 179 4.93 11.41 11.07
C MET A 179 5.40 11.41 9.61
N TYR A 180 4.48 11.26 8.65
CA TYR A 180 4.80 11.25 7.22
C TYR A 180 4.73 12.62 6.53
N ARG A 181 4.22 13.64 7.23
CA ARG A 181 3.94 14.96 6.65
C ARG A 181 5.17 15.56 5.99
N LEU A 182 5.07 15.88 4.70
CA LEU A 182 6.14 16.40 3.84
C LEU A 182 7.39 15.50 3.73
N GLY A 183 7.38 14.31 4.33
CA GLY A 183 8.51 13.38 4.38
C GLY A 183 8.45 12.28 3.32
N ILE A 184 7.29 12.09 2.69
CA ILE A 184 7.05 11.05 1.66
C ILE A 184 6.30 11.62 0.46
N GLN A 185 6.42 10.96 -0.69
CA GLN A 185 5.65 11.27 -1.90
C GLN A 185 4.43 10.37 -2.05
N HIS A 186 4.46 9.16 -1.49
CA HIS A 186 3.37 8.19 -1.65
C HIS A 186 3.01 7.49 -0.33
N LEU A 187 1.74 7.53 0.05
CA LEU A 187 1.19 6.72 1.14
C LEU A 187 0.28 5.64 0.55
N PHE A 188 0.65 4.38 0.76
CA PHE A 188 -0.09 3.22 0.27
C PHE A 188 -0.87 2.55 1.41
N ILE A 189 -2.17 2.41 1.25
CA ILE A 189 -3.08 1.80 2.21
C ILE A 189 -3.57 0.49 1.61
N LEU A 190 -3.27 -0.63 2.27
CA LEU A 190 -3.85 -1.93 1.92
C LEU A 190 -5.07 -2.14 2.80
N ALA A 191 -6.24 -2.37 2.20
CA ALA A 191 -7.49 -2.42 2.95
C ALA A 191 -8.31 -3.67 2.66
N TYR A 192 -8.94 -4.19 3.71
CA TYR A 192 -10.13 -5.03 3.65
C TYR A 192 -11.21 -4.27 4.43
N ASN A 193 -11.79 -3.26 3.79
CA ASN A 193 -12.68 -2.31 4.44
C ASN A 193 -14.05 -2.24 3.76
N THR A 194 -15.10 -2.09 4.56
CA THR A 194 -16.49 -1.93 4.09
C THR A 194 -16.95 -0.47 4.18
N ASP A 195 -16.32 0.36 5.02
CA ASP A 195 -16.65 1.77 5.17
C ASP A 195 -15.89 2.62 4.14
N LEU A 196 -16.33 2.53 2.89
CA LEU A 196 -15.70 3.21 1.76
C LEU A 196 -15.70 4.75 1.92
N PRO A 197 -16.82 5.40 2.32
CA PRO A 197 -16.86 6.86 2.43
C PRO A 197 -15.82 7.42 3.40
N THR A 198 -15.64 6.79 4.56
CA THR A 198 -14.64 7.24 5.55
C THR A 198 -13.23 7.22 4.95
N PHE A 199 -12.86 6.15 4.24
CA PHE A 199 -11.53 6.04 3.62
C PHE A 199 -11.37 7.02 2.46
N ASP A 200 -12.41 7.24 1.66
CA ASP A 200 -12.39 8.20 0.56
C ASP A 200 -12.15 9.62 1.06
N HIS A 201 -12.90 10.05 2.08
CA HIS A 201 -12.77 11.38 2.67
C HIS A 201 -11.43 11.55 3.38
N ALA A 202 -10.98 10.53 4.12
CA ALA A 202 -9.66 10.54 4.75
C ALA A 202 -8.55 10.64 3.71
N ALA A 203 -8.61 9.93 2.59
CA ALA A 203 -7.62 10.01 1.52
C ALA A 203 -7.54 11.41 0.90
N GLU A 204 -8.68 12.03 0.60
CA GLU A 204 -8.72 13.38 0.02
C GLU A 204 -8.24 14.46 1.00
N ALA A 205 -8.54 14.31 2.29
CA ALA A 205 -8.04 15.21 3.33
C ALA A 205 -6.53 15.03 3.55
N LEU A 206 -6.09 13.79 3.82
CA LEU A 206 -4.70 13.48 4.16
C LEU A 206 -3.74 13.72 3.00
N SER A 207 -4.18 13.52 1.76
CA SER A 207 -3.37 13.88 0.59
C SER A 207 -2.95 15.34 0.62
N ARG A 208 -3.78 16.25 1.16
CA ARG A 208 -3.48 17.68 1.31
C ARG A 208 -2.77 18.03 2.61
N MET A 209 -3.13 17.38 3.72
CA MET A 209 -2.56 17.68 5.04
C MET A 209 -1.14 17.13 5.21
N ILE A 210 -0.90 15.90 4.73
CA ILE A 210 0.43 15.28 4.66
C ILE A 210 1.18 15.81 3.43
N PHE A 211 0.42 16.22 2.40
CA PHE A 211 0.91 16.70 1.11
C PHE A 211 1.64 15.61 0.32
N CYS A 212 0.97 14.48 0.06
CA CYS A 212 1.49 13.35 -0.69
C CYS A 212 0.40 12.67 -1.54
N ASN A 213 0.79 11.80 -2.46
CA ASN A 213 -0.15 10.90 -3.12
C ASN A 213 -0.68 9.90 -2.08
N VAL A 214 -1.99 9.70 -2.02
CA VAL A 214 -2.62 8.71 -1.13
C VAL A 214 -3.34 7.69 -1.99
N VAL A 215 -3.01 6.41 -1.82
CA VAL A 215 -3.62 5.31 -2.56
C VAL A 215 -4.20 4.28 -1.62
N VAL A 216 -5.50 4.05 -1.73
CA VAL A 216 -6.23 2.97 -1.06
C VAL A 216 -6.39 1.83 -2.06
N CYS A 217 -5.77 0.68 -1.74
CA CYS A 217 -5.95 -0.59 -2.42
C CYS A 217 -6.85 -1.48 -1.56
N ASN A 218 -8.15 -1.46 -1.85
CA ASN A 218 -9.15 -2.22 -1.10
C ASN A 218 -9.46 -3.55 -1.78
N THR A 219 -9.99 -4.50 -1.03
CA THR A 219 -10.47 -5.77 -1.58
C THR A 219 -11.54 -5.56 -2.65
N GLY A 220 -11.46 -6.32 -3.73
CA GLY A 220 -12.48 -6.36 -4.78
C GLY A 220 -13.84 -6.87 -4.29
N SER A 221 -13.87 -7.56 -3.14
CA SER A 221 -15.12 -7.99 -2.49
C SER A 221 -16.00 -6.82 -2.07
N HIS A 222 -15.41 -5.65 -1.83
CA HIS A 222 -16.12 -4.42 -1.44
C HIS A 222 -15.89 -3.27 -2.42
N GLY A 223 -14.84 -3.34 -3.26
CA GLY A 223 -14.47 -2.26 -4.17
C GLY A 223 -13.90 -1.06 -3.42
N GLY A 224 -13.96 0.13 -4.02
CA GLY A 224 -13.56 1.37 -3.34
C GLY A 224 -12.06 1.61 -3.27
N SER A 225 -11.29 1.06 -4.21
CA SER A 225 -9.90 1.51 -4.38
C SER A 225 -9.85 2.91 -4.97
N LEU A 226 -8.91 3.73 -4.50
CA LEU A 226 -8.83 5.16 -4.79
C LEU A 226 -7.36 5.58 -4.85
N ALA A 227 -6.99 6.42 -5.81
CA ALA A 227 -5.72 7.15 -5.82
C ALA A 227 -6.00 8.64 -5.94
N VAL A 228 -5.46 9.43 -5.01
CA VAL A 228 -5.57 10.89 -5.00
C VAL A 228 -4.21 11.57 -4.82
N SER A 229 -4.12 12.80 -5.30
CA SER A 229 -2.91 13.64 -5.21
C SER A 229 -3.29 15.09 -4.86
N PRO A 230 -2.42 15.88 -4.21
CA PRO A 230 -2.77 17.23 -3.73
C PRO A 230 -2.81 18.30 -4.82
N TYR A 231 -3.39 17.97 -5.98
CA TYR A 231 -3.65 18.92 -7.06
C TYR A 231 -4.64 20.02 -6.62
N SER A 232 -4.43 21.23 -7.14
CA SER A 232 -5.29 22.39 -6.89
C SER A 232 -6.68 22.21 -7.50
N GLY A 233 -6.72 21.75 -8.76
CA GLY A 233 -7.95 21.52 -9.53
C GLY A 233 -8.70 20.26 -9.13
N VAL A 234 -10.00 20.39 -8.82
CA VAL A 234 -10.86 19.28 -8.34
C VAL A 234 -10.84 18.08 -9.29
N GLY A 235 -10.95 18.31 -10.61
CA GLY A 235 -10.97 17.24 -11.61
C GLY A 235 -9.66 16.47 -11.79
N LYS A 236 -8.54 16.98 -11.26
CA LYS A 236 -7.22 16.32 -11.32
C LYS A 236 -6.87 15.56 -10.03
N ARG A 237 -7.58 15.85 -8.92
CA ARG A 237 -7.25 15.28 -7.59
C ARG A 237 -7.41 13.77 -7.57
N VAL A 238 -8.47 13.26 -8.21
CA VAL A 238 -8.72 11.82 -8.31
C VAL A 238 -8.00 11.31 -9.55
N ILE A 239 -6.92 10.56 -9.32
CA ILE A 239 -6.13 9.92 -10.39
C ILE A 239 -6.82 8.63 -10.83
N TYR A 240 -7.37 7.89 -9.86
CA TYR A 240 -8.02 6.62 -10.09
C TYR A 240 -9.09 6.40 -9.02
N ARG A 241 -10.20 5.80 -9.42
CA ARG A 241 -11.26 5.38 -8.52
C ARG A 241 -11.95 4.18 -9.12
N HIS A 242 -12.15 3.16 -8.30
CA HIS A 242 -12.96 2.00 -8.65
C HIS A 242 -14.15 1.88 -7.69
N ILE A 243 -15.35 1.86 -8.26
CA ILE A 243 -16.60 1.70 -7.52
C ILE A 243 -17.27 0.42 -8.03
N GLY A 244 -17.72 -0.42 -7.10
CA GLY A 244 -18.44 -1.66 -7.42
C GLY A 244 -17.81 -2.89 -6.78
N SER A 245 -18.65 -3.87 -6.48
CA SER A 245 -18.31 -5.18 -5.89
C SER A 245 -19.25 -6.26 -6.43
N PRO A 246 -18.84 -7.54 -6.49
CA PRO A 246 -17.50 -8.09 -6.26
C PRO A 246 -16.71 -8.21 -7.57
N LEU A 247 -15.60 -7.48 -7.71
CA LEU A 247 -14.84 -7.43 -8.97
C LEU A 247 -13.34 -7.65 -8.75
N SER A 248 -12.80 -8.67 -9.42
CA SER A 248 -11.35 -8.91 -9.49
C SER A 248 -10.73 -8.08 -10.61
N THR A 249 -9.88 -7.11 -10.28
CA THR A 249 -9.30 -6.20 -11.28
C THR A 249 -7.82 -5.90 -11.02
N GLY A 250 -7.12 -5.49 -12.07
CA GLY A 250 -5.74 -5.00 -12.01
C GLY A 250 -5.59 -3.79 -12.94
N GLN A 251 -5.15 -2.66 -12.41
CA GLN A 251 -5.01 -1.42 -13.17
C GLN A 251 -3.66 -0.75 -12.89
N THR A 252 -2.96 -0.31 -13.94
CA THR A 252 -1.80 0.57 -13.80
C THR A 252 -2.26 2.03 -13.87
N VAL A 253 -1.77 2.83 -12.92
CA VAL A 253 -2.03 4.27 -12.82
C VAL A 253 -0.71 5.04 -12.71
N ALA A 254 -0.70 6.33 -13.02
CA ALA A 254 0.48 7.17 -12.91
C ALA A 254 0.32 8.21 -11.80
N LEU A 255 1.19 8.17 -10.80
CA LEU A 255 1.24 9.12 -9.69
C LEU A 255 2.34 10.16 -9.92
N PRO A 256 2.10 11.46 -9.73
CA PRO A 256 3.14 12.48 -9.91
C PRO A 256 4.28 12.32 -8.90
N VAL A 257 5.52 12.57 -9.34
CA VAL A 257 6.71 12.51 -8.47
C VAL A 257 7.50 13.82 -8.54
N ALA A 258 8.19 14.12 -9.65
CA ALA A 258 9.05 15.30 -9.76
C ALA A 258 8.32 16.61 -9.40
N ASP A 259 7.16 16.85 -10.01
CA ASP A 259 6.39 18.07 -9.74
C ASP A 259 5.83 18.10 -8.30
N LEU A 260 5.44 16.95 -7.75
CA LEU A 260 5.01 16.88 -6.35
C LEU A 260 6.15 17.25 -5.40
N ILE A 261 7.38 16.80 -5.69
CA ILE A 261 8.57 17.15 -4.92
C ILE A 261 8.86 18.66 -5.01
N LEU A 262 8.80 19.25 -6.22
CA LEU A 262 8.96 20.71 -6.38
C LEU A 262 7.91 21.48 -5.57
N ALA A 263 6.67 21.00 -5.54
CA ALA A 263 5.61 21.59 -4.73
C ALA A 263 5.87 21.43 -3.22
N GLN A 264 6.37 20.27 -2.78
CA GLN A 264 6.73 19.98 -1.38
C GLN A 264 7.89 20.84 -0.87
N THR A 265 8.91 21.08 -1.70
CA THR A 265 10.08 21.89 -1.33
C THR A 265 9.87 23.39 -1.55
N ASN A 266 8.65 23.80 -1.90
CA ASN A 266 8.31 25.18 -2.27
C ASN A 266 9.23 25.76 -3.34
N SER A 267 9.72 24.91 -4.25
CA SER A 267 10.69 25.25 -5.30
C SER A 267 10.03 25.28 -6.69
N TRP A 268 8.73 25.59 -6.73
CA TRP A 268 7.98 25.63 -7.98
C TRP A 268 8.55 26.72 -8.91
N PRO A 269 8.83 26.42 -10.19
CA PRO A 269 9.44 27.39 -11.11
C PRO A 269 8.57 28.63 -11.35
N SER A 270 9.20 29.81 -11.35
CA SER A 270 8.55 31.06 -11.74
C SER A 270 8.05 30.98 -13.19
N GLY A 271 6.82 31.44 -13.45
CA GLY A 271 6.21 31.44 -14.79
C GLY A 271 5.51 30.14 -15.20
N ARG A 272 5.55 29.08 -14.38
CA ARG A 272 4.71 27.88 -14.56
C ARG A 272 3.49 27.94 -13.64
N ASP A 273 2.30 27.70 -14.19
CA ASP A 273 1.07 27.61 -13.41
C ASP A 273 1.20 26.57 -12.28
N ARG A 274 0.77 26.95 -11.07
CA ARG A 274 0.85 26.07 -9.91
C ARG A 274 -0.22 24.97 -9.99
N GLU A 275 0.21 23.74 -10.22
CA GLU A 275 -0.71 22.60 -10.36
C GLU A 275 -1.16 22.01 -9.02
N PHE A 276 -0.39 22.22 -7.96
CA PHE A 276 -0.64 21.67 -6.62
C PHE A 276 -1.20 22.72 -5.65
N LYS A 277 -1.89 22.27 -4.60
CA LYS A 277 -2.35 23.16 -3.53
C LYS A 277 -1.18 23.87 -2.82
N SER A 278 -1.52 24.93 -2.09
CA SER A 278 -0.63 25.52 -1.09
C SER A 278 -0.18 24.45 -0.10
N LEU A 279 1.06 24.58 0.39
CA LEU A 279 1.57 23.71 1.43
C LEU A 279 0.66 23.78 2.67
N PRO A 280 0.53 22.68 3.43
CA PRO A 280 -0.24 22.66 4.66
C PRO A 280 0.34 23.68 5.67
N PRO A 281 -0.50 24.31 6.52
CA PRO A 281 -0.02 25.22 7.56
C PRO A 281 1.09 24.60 8.41
N GLY A 282 2.13 25.36 8.76
CA GLY A 282 3.29 24.86 9.53
C GLY A 282 4.25 23.99 8.71
N ALA A 283 4.31 24.13 7.38
CA ALA A 283 5.20 23.36 6.51
C ALA A 283 6.70 23.55 6.81
N GLU A 284 7.06 24.62 7.51
CA GLU A 284 8.42 24.86 7.99
C GLU A 284 8.84 23.87 9.10
N ILE A 285 7.86 23.23 9.76
CA ILE A 285 8.07 22.20 10.79
C ILE A 285 7.95 20.84 10.11
N VAL A 286 9.09 20.22 9.79
CA VAL A 286 9.17 18.85 9.28
C VAL A 286 9.52 17.93 10.44
N HIS A 287 8.68 16.92 10.71
CA HIS A 287 9.02 15.88 11.67
C HIS A 287 10.23 15.09 11.15
N GLN A 288 11.34 15.16 11.86
CA GLN A 288 12.50 14.33 11.57
C GLN A 288 12.25 12.94 12.12
N LEU A 289 12.07 11.96 11.23
CA LEU A 289 12.13 10.56 11.62
C LEU A 289 13.58 10.21 11.90
N THR A 290 13.90 9.85 13.14
CA THR A 290 15.19 9.27 13.48
C THR A 290 15.28 7.88 12.86
N PRO A 291 16.19 7.65 11.90
CA PRO A 291 16.31 6.35 11.28
C PRO A 291 16.85 5.35 12.30
N HIS A 292 16.11 4.27 12.54
CA HIS A 292 16.70 3.05 13.06
C HIS A 292 17.26 2.26 11.88
N THR A 293 18.56 2.42 11.61
CA THR A 293 19.30 1.49 10.76
C THR A 293 19.40 0.16 11.50
N THR A 294 18.51 -0.77 11.18
CA THR A 294 18.93 -2.18 11.17
C THR A 294 19.84 -2.34 9.96
N ASP A 295 21.14 -2.54 10.20
CA ASP A 295 22.07 -2.98 9.18
C ASP A 295 21.50 -4.23 8.50
N ILE A 296 21.26 -4.17 7.19
CA ILE A 296 20.88 -5.32 6.37
C ILE A 296 21.58 -5.25 5.02
#